data_AF-A0A8J7EKL4-F1
#
_entry.id   AF-A0A8J7EKL4-F1
#
_cell.length_a   1.000
_cell.length_b   1.000
_cell.length_c   1.000
_cell.angle_alpha   90.00
_cell.angle_beta   90.00
_cell.angle_gamma   90.00
#
_symmetry.space_group_name_H-M   'P 1'
#
loop_
_entity.id
_entity.type
_entity.pdbx_description
1 polymer ?
#
loop_
_entity_poly.entity_id
_entity_poly.type
_entity_poly.pdbx_seq_one_letter_code
_entity_poly.pdbx_strand_id
1 'polypeptide(L)'
;MPISFASTVQALTYTKVADYLQTATLFKDSLRAYSDIPRFDVLYGSTLVEIEVLPWEVHPWEKADLATVRATSCVTIGSTIDDQLMHFLLTENRRMRFGAFHLDEANQVLFAESVLGGENMDLMELQTCILSVVTIADTYDDIIAQRFGGDRAIDRLGQAIAP
;
A
#
# COMPACT_ATOMS: atom_id res chain seq x y z
N MET A 1 3.10 -15.27 17.00
CA MET A 1 4.06 -14.67 17.97
C MET A 1 3.66 -13.22 18.16
N PRO A 2 3.98 -12.55 19.28
CA PRO A 2 3.80 -11.11 19.37
C PRO A 2 4.68 -10.39 18.33
N ILE A 3 4.23 -9.22 17.86
CA ILE A 3 5.01 -8.37 16.94
C ILE A 3 6.39 -8.10 17.53
N SER A 4 7.43 -8.31 16.72
CA SER A 4 8.80 -7.89 17.01
C SER A 4 9.16 -6.72 16.11
N PHE A 5 9.68 -5.65 16.70
CA PHE A 5 10.17 -4.47 15.98
C PHE A 5 11.69 -4.49 15.90
N ALA A 6 12.24 -4.13 14.74
CA ALA A 6 13.67 -4.02 14.50
C ALA A 6 14.30 -2.83 15.23
N SER A 7 13.53 -1.78 15.51
CA SER A 7 13.99 -0.58 16.23
C SER A 7 12.87 0.10 17.02
N THR A 8 13.25 1.00 17.92
CA THR A 8 12.31 1.85 18.65
C THR A 8 11.55 2.80 17.72
N VAL A 9 12.19 3.25 16.64
CA VAL A 9 11.57 4.13 15.63
C VAL A 9 10.51 3.38 14.83
N GLN A 10 10.72 2.10 14.50
CA GLN A 10 9.70 1.28 13.87
C GLN A 10 8.50 1.06 14.80
N ALA A 11 8.75 0.77 16.09
CA ALA A 11 7.69 0.62 17.08
C ALA A 11 6.87 1.91 17.26
N LEU A 12 7.53 3.07 17.37
CA LEU A 12 6.87 4.37 17.44
C LEU A 12 6.00 4.64 16.20
N THR A 13 6.55 4.35 15.02
CA THR A 13 5.84 4.52 13.75
C THR A 13 4.59 3.64 13.71
N TYR A 14 4.71 2.38 14.11
CA TYR A 14 3.59 1.45 14.18
C TYR A 14 2.49 1.95 15.11
N THR A 15 2.82 2.44 16.31
CA THR A 15 1.84 3.00 17.23
C THR A 15 1.11 4.20 16.62
N LYS A 16 1.84 5.14 16.00
CA LYS A 16 1.21 6.29 15.33
C LYS A 16 0.26 5.88 14.20
N VAL A 17 0.64 4.89 13.39
CA VAL A 17 -0.22 4.36 12.32
C VAL A 17 -1.45 3.67 12.90
N ALA A 18 -1.27 2.84 13.94
CA ALA A 18 -2.38 2.15 14.62
C ALA A 18 -3.39 3.16 15.18
N ASP A 19 -2.91 4.18 15.91
CA ASP A 19 -3.74 5.22 16.51
C ASP A 19 -4.56 5.96 15.45
N TYR A 20 -3.92 6.31 14.33
CA TYR A 20 -4.62 6.93 13.20
C TYR A 20 -5.69 6.01 12.62
N LEU A 21 -5.35 4.78 12.25
CA LEU A 21 -6.26 3.86 11.58
C LEU A 21 -7.45 3.46 12.47
N GLN A 22 -7.25 3.32 13.78
CA GLN A 22 -8.31 2.97 14.73
C GLN A 22 -9.29 4.12 15.00
N THR A 23 -8.83 5.36 14.85
CA THR A 23 -9.65 6.56 15.12
C THR A 23 -10.27 7.15 13.84
N ALA A 24 -9.69 6.88 12.68
CA ALA A 24 -10.19 7.36 11.40
C ALA A 24 -11.53 6.70 11.04
N THR A 25 -12.60 7.50 10.97
CA THR A 25 -13.94 7.04 10.54
C THR A 25 -13.92 6.31 9.20
N LEU A 26 -12.98 6.66 8.32
CA LEU A 26 -12.85 6.06 7.00
C LEU A 26 -12.38 4.60 7.01
N PHE A 27 -11.57 4.22 8.00
CA PHE A 27 -10.82 2.96 8.00
C PHE A 27 -11.17 2.04 9.16
N LYS A 28 -11.60 2.60 10.30
CA LYS A 28 -11.81 1.84 11.54
C LYS A 28 -12.68 0.59 11.40
N ASP A 29 -13.69 0.63 10.53
CA ASP A 29 -14.68 -0.45 10.39
C ASP A 29 -14.16 -1.58 9.48
N SER A 30 -13.16 -1.31 8.64
CA SER A 30 -12.51 -2.29 7.75
C SER A 30 -11.07 -2.63 8.15
N LEU A 31 -10.59 -2.07 9.26
CA LEU A 31 -9.23 -2.24 9.74
C LEU A 31 -8.98 -3.68 10.21
N ARG A 32 -7.97 -4.30 9.63
CA ARG A 32 -7.37 -5.55 10.08
C ARG A 32 -5.94 -5.30 10.53
N ALA A 33 -5.66 -5.49 11.81
CA ALA A 33 -4.29 -5.48 12.34
C ALA A 33 -3.73 -6.92 12.43
N TYR A 34 -2.44 -7.07 12.15
CA TYR A 34 -1.74 -8.34 12.27
C TYR A 34 -1.02 -8.44 13.62
N SER A 35 -1.04 -9.62 14.24
CA SER A 35 -0.53 -9.79 15.61
C SER A 35 0.95 -10.17 15.70
N ASP A 36 1.54 -10.51 14.55
CA ASP A 36 2.87 -11.11 14.39
C ASP A 36 3.79 -10.30 13.47
N ILE A 37 3.24 -9.37 12.68
CA ILE A 37 3.97 -8.50 11.77
C ILE A 37 3.48 -7.04 11.88
N PRO A 38 4.34 -6.03 11.64
CA PRO A 38 3.99 -4.61 11.73
C PRO A 38 3.22 -4.14 10.49
N ARG A 39 2.02 -4.70 10.29
CA ARG A 39 1.18 -4.50 9.11
C ARG A 39 -0.29 -4.32 9.51
N PHE A 40 -1.00 -3.57 8.68
CA PHE A 40 -2.45 -3.40 8.69
C PHE A 40 -3.00 -3.61 7.28
N ASP A 41 -4.25 -4.05 7.18
CA ASP A 41 -5.02 -3.92 5.95
C ASP A 41 -6.27 -3.08 6.22
N VAL A 42 -6.68 -2.29 5.23
CA VAL A 42 -7.97 -1.57 5.25
C VAL A 42 -8.66 -1.77 3.91
N LEU A 43 -9.99 -1.82 3.94
CA LEU A 43 -10.81 -1.81 2.73
C LEU A 43 -11.43 -0.43 2.53
N TYR A 44 -11.33 0.12 1.33
CA TYR A 44 -12.04 1.32 0.93
C TYR A 44 -12.67 1.11 -0.45
N GLY A 45 -14.00 1.24 -0.54
CA GLY A 45 -14.71 0.91 -1.75
C GLY A 45 -14.46 -0.55 -2.13
N SER A 46 -13.87 -0.75 -3.31
CA SER A 46 -13.48 -2.08 -3.82
C SER A 46 -12.02 -2.44 -3.55
N THR A 47 -11.24 -1.51 -3.02
CA THR A 47 -9.79 -1.57 -2.98
C THR A 47 -9.28 -1.99 -1.60
N LEU A 48 -8.50 -3.06 -1.55
CA LEU A 48 -7.73 -3.48 -0.36
C LEU A 48 -6.39 -2.75 -0.36
N VAL A 49 -6.08 -2.05 0.73
CA VAL A 49 -4.77 -1.40 0.93
C VAL A 49 -4.06 -2.05 2.09
N GLU A 50 -2.84 -2.50 1.81
CA GLU A 50 -1.88 -3.01 2.76
C GLU A 50 -1.02 -1.84 3.25
N ILE A 51 -0.96 -1.63 4.57
CA ILE A 51 -0.13 -0.61 5.20
C ILE A 51 0.95 -1.31 6.03
N GLU A 52 2.19 -1.20 5.59
CA GLU A 52 3.34 -1.84 6.22
C GLU A 52 4.23 -0.79 6.90
N VAL A 53 4.68 -1.10 8.11
CA VAL A 53 5.69 -0.32 8.81
C VAL A 53 7.02 -1.05 8.74
N LEU A 54 7.90 -0.59 7.85
CA LEU A 54 9.14 -1.27 7.49
C LEU A 54 10.34 -0.57 8.14
N PRO A 55 11.37 -1.33 8.57
CA PRO A 55 12.64 -0.72 8.93
C PRO A 55 13.34 -0.20 7.67
N TRP A 56 14.03 0.93 7.77
CA TRP A 56 14.86 1.46 6.69
C TRP A 56 16.33 1.37 7.09
N GLU A 57 16.95 0.23 6.79
CA GLU A 57 18.30 -0.10 7.26
C GLU A 57 19.42 0.59 6.44
N VAL A 58 19.18 0.84 5.15
CA VAL A 58 20.16 1.48 4.26
C VAL A 58 19.68 2.88 3.90
N HIS A 59 20.13 3.86 4.68
CA HIS A 59 19.71 5.26 4.56
C HIS A 59 20.92 6.20 4.68
N PRO A 60 20.84 7.43 4.16
CA PRO A 60 21.99 8.34 4.08
C PRO A 60 22.37 9.00 5.43
N TRP A 61 21.74 8.61 6.54
CA TRP A 61 21.91 9.26 7.85
C TRP A 61 22.75 8.37 8.76
N GLU A 62 23.83 8.89 9.34
CA GLU A 62 24.85 8.04 10.00
C GLU A 62 24.41 7.33 11.30
N LYS A 63 23.35 7.78 11.98
CA LYS A 63 23.08 7.39 13.39
C LYS A 63 21.61 7.22 13.78
N ALA A 64 20.67 7.31 12.85
CA ALA A 64 19.25 7.26 13.17
C ALA A 64 18.64 5.96 12.69
N ASP A 65 18.11 5.12 13.57
CA ASP A 65 17.17 4.09 13.14
C ASP A 65 16.02 4.78 12.41
N LEU A 66 15.76 4.42 11.16
CA LEU A 66 14.64 4.96 10.39
C LEU A 66 13.62 3.87 10.10
N ALA A 67 12.39 4.28 9.90
CA ALA A 67 11.30 3.43 9.46
C ALA A 67 10.54 4.15 8.34
N THR A 68 9.83 3.39 7.52
CA THR A 68 8.91 3.92 6.52
C THR A 68 7.54 3.33 6.71
N VAL A 69 6.52 4.09 6.37
CA VAL A 69 5.16 3.56 6.18
C VAL A 69 4.93 3.43 4.69
N ARG A 70 4.65 2.22 4.23
CA ARG A 70 4.30 1.94 2.84
C ARG A 70 2.84 1.54 2.76
N ALA A 71 2.07 2.27 1.94
CA ALA A 71 0.74 1.84 1.53
C ALA A 71 0.85 1.19 0.14
N THR A 72 0.24 0.02 -0.04
CA THR A 72 0.27 -0.75 -1.29
C THR A 72 -1.12 -1.30 -1.58
N SER A 73 -1.53 -1.28 -2.84
CA SER A 73 -2.74 -1.98 -3.28
C SER A 73 -2.48 -2.76 -4.55
N CYS A 74 -3.11 -3.93 -4.64
CA CYS A 74 -3.18 -4.69 -5.88
C CYS A 74 -4.26 -4.10 -6.79
N VAL A 75 -3.83 -3.60 -7.95
CA VAL A 75 -4.68 -2.93 -8.93
C VAL A 75 -5.32 -3.96 -9.84
N THR A 76 -4.51 -4.85 -10.43
CA THR A 76 -5.02 -5.94 -11.27
C THR A 76 -4.23 -7.23 -11.12
N ILE A 77 -4.92 -8.35 -11.29
CA ILE A 77 -4.36 -9.70 -11.25
C ILE A 77 -4.58 -10.36 -12.62
N GLY A 78 -3.50 -10.87 -13.21
CA GLY A 78 -3.57 -11.58 -14.49
C GLY A 78 -3.72 -10.69 -15.72
N SER A 79 -3.41 -9.39 -15.62
CA SER A 79 -3.25 -8.54 -16.80
C SER A 79 -2.13 -9.05 -17.71
N THR A 80 -2.28 -8.83 -19.01
CA THR A 80 -1.24 -9.22 -19.97
C THR A 80 -0.05 -8.28 -19.84
N ILE A 81 1.09 -8.81 -19.35
CA ILE A 81 2.32 -8.02 -19.22
C ILE A 81 3.05 -7.99 -20.57
N ASP A 82 2.77 -6.96 -21.35
CA ASP A 82 3.43 -6.66 -22.62
C ASP A 82 4.12 -5.28 -22.60
N ASP A 83 4.76 -4.93 -23.71
CA ASP A 83 5.43 -3.64 -23.89
C ASP A 83 4.47 -2.45 -23.77
N GLN A 84 3.20 -2.63 -24.16
CA GLN A 84 2.19 -1.59 -24.07
C GLN A 84 1.79 -1.29 -22.63
N LEU A 85 1.51 -2.33 -21.83
CA LEU A 85 1.21 -2.16 -20.41
C LEU A 85 2.42 -1.56 -19.68
N MET A 86 3.62 -2.10 -19.88
CA MET A 86 4.83 -1.57 -19.23
C MET A 86 5.08 -0.10 -19.59
N HIS A 87 4.97 0.27 -20.87
CA HIS A 87 5.10 1.66 -21.30
C HIS A 87 4.01 2.55 -20.71
N PHE A 88 2.77 2.06 -20.61
CA PHE A 88 1.66 2.77 -19.98
C PHE A 88 1.95 3.04 -18.50
N LEU A 89 2.31 2.01 -17.71
CA LEU A 89 2.62 2.15 -16.28
C LEU A 89 3.76 3.14 -16.04
N LEU A 90 4.86 3.06 -16.80
CA LEU A 90 5.98 4.00 -16.69
C LEU A 90 5.60 5.44 -17.08
N THR A 91 4.72 5.61 -18.07
CA THR A 91 4.24 6.92 -18.48
C THR A 91 3.32 7.54 -17.43
N GLU A 92 2.45 6.74 -16.81
CA GLU A 92 1.59 7.23 -15.73
C GLU A 92 2.40 7.53 -14.46
N ASN A 93 3.41 6.71 -14.14
CA ASN A 93 4.34 6.99 -13.03
C ASN A 93 5.01 8.36 -13.16
N ARG A 94 5.33 8.80 -14.39
CA ARG A 94 5.88 10.14 -14.62
C ARG A 94 4.90 11.27 -14.29
N ARG A 95 3.59 11.01 -14.36
CA ARG A 95 2.52 11.99 -14.10
C ARG A 95 2.07 11.99 -12.64
N MET A 96 2.28 10.88 -11.93
CA MET A 96 1.93 10.75 -10.52
C MET A 96 2.72 11.75 -9.68
N ARG A 97 2.01 12.37 -8.73
CA ARG A 97 2.61 13.22 -7.70
C ARG A 97 2.99 12.43 -6.45
N PHE A 98 2.28 11.34 -6.22
CA PHE A 98 2.44 10.42 -5.10
C PHE A 98 2.30 9.01 -5.65
N GLY A 99 3.19 8.12 -5.23
CA GLY A 99 3.18 6.72 -5.57
C GLY A 99 3.61 6.39 -6.99
N ALA A 100 3.75 5.09 -7.22
CA ALA A 100 4.09 4.51 -8.51
C ALA A 100 3.45 3.14 -8.68
N PHE A 101 3.22 2.76 -9.94
CA PHE A 101 2.91 1.41 -10.35
C PHE A 101 4.15 0.52 -10.28
N HIS A 102 3.95 -0.71 -9.82
CA HIS A 102 4.93 -1.77 -9.71
C HIS A 102 4.37 -3.07 -10.31
N LEU A 103 5.28 -4.00 -10.61
CA LEU A 103 4.93 -5.40 -10.83
C LEU A 103 5.52 -6.23 -9.70
N ASP A 104 4.73 -7.13 -9.12
CA ASP A 104 5.22 -8.10 -8.16
C ASP A 104 5.80 -9.36 -8.84
N GLU A 105 6.28 -10.31 -8.04
CA GLU A 105 6.83 -11.58 -8.53
C GLU A 105 5.82 -12.44 -9.30
N ALA A 106 4.51 -12.22 -9.05
CA ALA A 106 3.40 -12.89 -9.72
C ALA A 106 2.87 -12.09 -10.92
N ASN A 107 3.57 -11.04 -11.35
CA ASN A 107 3.17 -10.15 -12.44
C ASN A 107 1.83 -9.44 -12.20
N GLN A 108 1.46 -9.21 -10.94
CA GLN A 108 0.31 -8.38 -10.58
C GLN A 108 0.71 -6.91 -10.65
N VAL A 109 -0.19 -6.07 -11.14
CA VAL A 109 0.03 -4.62 -11.12
C VAL A 109 -0.32 -4.13 -9.73
N LEU A 110 0.66 -3.55 -9.05
CA LEU A 110 0.49 -2.92 -7.75
C LEU A 110 0.62 -1.40 -7.89
N PHE A 111 0.02 -0.65 -6.98
CA PHE A 111 0.32 0.76 -6.79
C PHE A 111 0.72 0.99 -5.34
N ALA A 112 1.85 1.66 -5.12
CA ALA A 112 2.37 1.88 -3.78
C ALA A 112 2.93 3.30 -3.60
N GLU A 113 2.86 3.79 -2.37
CA GLU A 113 3.49 5.03 -1.93
C GLU A 113 4.15 4.80 -0.56
N SER A 114 5.23 5.54 -0.28
CA SER A 114 5.91 5.46 1.01
C SER A 114 6.21 6.83 1.59
N VAL A 115 6.07 6.95 2.92
CA VAL A 115 6.46 8.14 3.68
C VAL A 115 7.43 7.78 4.80
N LEU A 116 8.21 8.76 5.23
CA LEU A 116 9.15 8.57 6.34
C LEU A 116 8.37 8.43 7.66
N GLY A 117 8.70 7.39 8.42
CA GLY A 117 8.16 7.13 9.75
C GLY A 117 8.92 7.87 10.86
N GLY A 118 8.51 7.61 12.09
CA GLY A 118 9.18 8.09 13.30
C GLY A 118 8.56 9.34 13.90
N GLU A 119 9.36 10.06 14.67
CA GLU A 119 8.89 11.20 15.48
C GLU A 119 8.34 12.36 14.62
N ASN A 120 8.97 12.63 13.48
CA ASN A 120 8.63 13.75 12.61
C ASN A 120 7.59 13.42 11.53
N MET A 121 7.09 12.18 11.47
CA MET A 121 6.02 11.82 10.55
C MET A 121 4.75 12.60 10.93
N ASP A 122 4.28 13.44 10.02
CA ASP A 122 3.06 14.20 10.21
C ASP A 122 1.81 13.40 9.81
N LEU A 123 0.68 13.72 10.44
CA LEU A 123 -0.58 13.06 10.16
C LEU A 123 -1.05 13.30 8.72
N MET A 124 -0.83 14.50 8.16
CA MET A 124 -1.20 14.79 6.78
C MET A 124 -0.40 13.96 5.79
N GLU A 125 0.88 13.71 6.05
CA GLU A 125 1.73 12.86 5.21
C GLU A 125 1.24 11.41 5.19
N LEU A 126 0.94 10.86 6.38
CA LEU A 126 0.38 9.51 6.50
C LEU A 126 -0.98 9.38 5.80
N GLN A 127 -1.86 10.37 6.02
CA GLN A 127 -3.18 10.42 5.37
C GLN A 127 -3.05 10.48 3.85
N THR A 128 -2.16 11.36 3.35
CA THR A 128 -1.94 11.53 1.92
C THR A 128 -1.38 10.25 1.29
N CYS A 129 -0.44 9.57 1.97
CA CYS A 129 0.10 8.28 1.54
C CYS A 129 -1.01 7.24 1.32
N ILE A 130 -1.84 7.00 2.35
CA ILE A 130 -2.88 5.98 2.31
C ILE A 130 -3.98 6.36 1.30
N LEU A 131 -4.50 7.59 1.37
CA LEU A 131 -5.60 8.04 0.51
C LEU A 131 -5.21 8.11 -0.97
N SER A 132 -3.97 8.47 -1.28
CA SER A 132 -3.49 8.48 -2.67
C SER A 132 -3.48 7.06 -3.24
N VAL A 133 -3.00 6.07 -2.48
CA VAL A 133 -2.99 4.66 -2.93
C VAL A 133 -4.41 4.14 -3.12
N VAL A 134 -5.28 4.36 -2.13
CA VAL A 134 -6.70 3.98 -2.20
C VAL A 134 -7.36 4.55 -3.47
N THR A 135 -7.25 5.86 -3.68
CA THR A 135 -7.98 6.55 -4.76
C THR A 135 -7.42 6.17 -6.14
N ILE A 136 -6.10 6.05 -6.25
CA ILE A 136 -5.46 5.72 -7.53
C ILE A 136 -5.72 4.26 -7.89
N ALA A 137 -5.58 3.32 -6.94
CA ALA A 137 -5.84 1.91 -7.22
C ALA A 137 -7.29 1.66 -7.66
N ASP A 138 -8.28 2.24 -6.94
CA ASP A 138 -9.71 2.13 -7.28
C ASP A 138 -10.09 2.82 -8.60
N THR A 139 -9.28 3.76 -9.08
CA THR A 139 -9.50 4.41 -10.38
C THR A 139 -8.87 3.61 -11.52
N TYR A 140 -7.68 3.04 -11.28
CA TYR A 140 -6.87 2.42 -12.32
C TYR A 140 -7.15 0.93 -12.49
N ASP A 141 -7.81 0.27 -11.54
CA ASP A 141 -8.18 -1.15 -11.65
C ASP A 141 -9.09 -1.39 -12.87
N ASP A 142 -10.14 -0.58 -13.03
CA ASP A 142 -11.06 -0.61 -14.17
C ASP A 142 -10.33 -0.25 -15.48
N ILE A 143 -9.48 0.79 -15.45
CA ILE A 143 -8.75 1.26 -16.64
C ILE A 143 -7.79 0.19 -17.15
N ILE A 144 -7.03 -0.43 -16.24
CA ILE A 144 -6.03 -1.43 -16.58
C ILE A 144 -6.73 -2.73 -16.99
N ALA A 145 -7.75 -3.17 -16.25
CA ALA A 145 -8.52 -4.35 -16.61
C ALA A 145 -9.19 -4.21 -17.99
N GLN A 146 -9.79 -3.06 -18.29
CA GLN A 146 -10.44 -2.83 -19.58
C GLN A 146 -9.45 -2.81 -20.75
N ARG A 147 -8.25 -2.25 -20.56
CA ARG A 147 -7.28 -2.05 -21.65
C ARG A 147 -6.32 -3.22 -21.83
N PHE A 148 -5.95 -3.90 -20.76
CA PHE A 148 -4.88 -4.91 -20.74
C PHE A 148 -5.36 -6.27 -20.22
N GLY A 149 -6.66 -6.40 -19.92
CA GLY A 149 -7.25 -7.60 -19.33
C GLY A 149 -6.88 -7.80 -17.86
N GLY A 150 -7.21 -8.98 -17.34
CA GLY A 150 -7.08 -9.30 -15.93
C GLY A 150 -8.32 -8.93 -15.13
N ASP A 151 -8.31 -9.31 -13.86
CA ASP A 151 -9.39 -9.07 -12.92
C ASP A 151 -8.97 -8.03 -11.88
N ARG A 152 -9.91 -7.24 -11.38
CA ARG A 152 -9.70 -6.40 -10.20
C ARG A 152 -9.47 -7.31 -8.99
N ALA A 153 -8.68 -6.85 -8.02
CA ALA A 153 -8.33 -7.66 -6.86
C ALA A 153 -9.58 -8.19 -6.12
N ILE A 154 -10.63 -7.37 -5.98
CA ILE A 154 -11.87 -7.76 -5.32
C ILE A 154 -12.66 -8.84 -6.09
N ASP A 155 -12.66 -8.79 -7.42
CA ASP A 155 -13.42 -9.73 -8.25
C ASP A 155 -12.83 -11.14 -8.09
N ARG A 156 -11.50 -11.23 -7.99
CA ARG A 156 -10.79 -12.49 -7.74
C ARG A 156 -10.95 -13.00 -6.31
N LEU A 157 -10.93 -12.10 -5.32
CA LEU A 157 -11.19 -12.47 -3.91
C LEU A 157 -12.61 -13.02 -3.74
N GLY A 158 -13.60 -12.45 -4.43
CA GLY A 158 -14.98 -12.96 -4.44
C GLY A 158 -15.09 -14.35 -5.07
N GLN A 159 -14.32 -14.64 -6.12
CA GLN A 159 -14.30 -15.96 -6.77
C GLN A 159 -13.60 -17.04 -5.92
N ALA A 160 -12.57 -16.69 -5.14
CA ALA A 160 -11.89 -17.63 -4.24
C ALA A 160 -12.75 -18.08 -3.05
N ILE A 161 -13.88 -17.40 -2.79
CA ILE A 161 -14.84 -17.69 -1.71
C ILE A 161 -16.10 -18.38 -2.27
N ALA A 162 -16.24 -18.50 -3.59
CA ALA A 162 -17.33 -19.24 -4.22
C ALA A 162 -17.04 -20.76 -4.21
N PRO A 163 -18.04 -21.62 -3.91
CA PRO A 163 -17.86 -23.06 -3.73
C PRO A 163 -17.53 -23.83 -5.01
#